data_AF-A0A7X6XFL1-F1
#
_entry.id   AF-A0A7X6XFL1-F1
#
_cell.length_a   1.000
_cell.length_b   1.000
_cell.length_c   1.000
_cell.angle_alpha   90.00
_cell.angle_beta   90.00
_cell.angle_gamma   90.00
#
_symmetry.space_group_name_H-M   'P 1'
#
loop_
_entity.id
_entity.type
_entity.pdbx_description
1 polymer ?
#
loop_
_entity_poly.entity_id
_entity_poly.type
_entity_poly.pdbx_seq_one_letter_code
_entity_poly.pdbx_strand_id
1 'polypeptide(L)'
;MKEKILMDNPEFEEQFRELVGLEDVSYFYHVTPEDPEQICEEGLFLLENRLSSTTIEIPQEFIDDPITFSLGERGDGYRENASIILLGIPDENVKYAIEKNYVKPRSWNNIEFPEYVIPPTYIIGYIDTSTVELTLNEKYDLLEETPYI
;
A
#
# COMPACT_ATOMS: atom_id res chain seq x y z
N MET A 1 6.13 -17.44 1.45
CA MET A 1 7.35 -16.93 0.78
C MET A 1 6.88 -15.66 0.12
N LYS A 2 7.36 -14.48 0.55
CA LYS A 2 6.88 -13.19 0.02
C LYS A 2 7.23 -13.11 -1.47
N GLU A 3 6.25 -12.77 -2.29
CA GLU A 3 6.47 -12.56 -3.71
C GLU A 3 7.06 -11.17 -3.93
N LYS A 4 8.20 -11.12 -4.64
CA LYS A 4 8.92 -9.91 -4.98
C LYS A 4 9.01 -9.78 -6.48
N ILE A 5 8.70 -8.59 -6.98
CA ILE A 5 8.70 -8.27 -8.41
C ILE A 5 9.66 -7.10 -8.62
N LEU A 6 10.66 -7.31 -9.48
CA LEU A 6 11.56 -6.25 -9.92
C LEU A 6 10.81 -5.36 -10.90
N MET A 7 10.80 -4.05 -10.64
CA MET A 7 10.01 -3.13 -11.46
C MET A 7 10.65 -2.82 -12.82
N ASP A 8 11.95 -3.10 -12.99
CA ASP A 8 12.65 -2.95 -14.27
C ASP A 8 12.39 -4.11 -15.26
N ASN A 9 11.59 -5.10 -14.85
CA ASN A 9 11.08 -6.14 -15.74
C ASN A 9 10.17 -5.51 -16.82
N PRO A 10 10.36 -5.82 -18.12
CA PRO A 10 9.48 -5.36 -19.20
C PRO A 10 7.98 -5.62 -19.00
N GLU A 11 7.62 -6.64 -18.22
CA GLU A 11 6.22 -7.01 -17.94
C GLU A 11 5.65 -6.29 -16.71
N PHE A 12 6.46 -5.57 -15.94
CA PHE A 12 6.04 -5.00 -14.66
C PHE A 12 4.89 -4.01 -14.79
N GLU A 13 4.90 -3.12 -15.80
CA GLU A 13 3.83 -2.15 -15.96
C GLU A 13 2.47 -2.81 -16.26
N GLU A 14 2.48 -3.93 -17.01
CA GLU A 14 1.29 -4.71 -17.28
C GLU A 14 0.80 -5.40 -16.00
N GLN A 15 1.70 -6.05 -15.26
CA GLN A 15 1.40 -6.69 -13.98
C GLN A 15 0.87 -5.69 -12.94
N PHE A 16 1.45 -4.48 -12.89
CA PHE A 16 0.98 -3.42 -12.00
C PHE A 16 -0.42 -2.96 -12.39
N ARG A 17 -0.68 -2.74 -13.70
CA ARG A 17 -2.00 -2.39 -14.21
C ARG A 17 -3.05 -3.45 -13.86
N GLU A 18 -2.73 -4.73 -13.97
CA GLU A 18 -3.62 -5.82 -13.57
C GLU A 18 -3.87 -5.84 -12.05
N LEU A 19 -2.84 -5.55 -11.26
CA LEU A 19 -2.92 -5.50 -9.80
C LEU A 19 -3.79 -4.36 -9.28
N VAL A 20 -3.66 -3.16 -9.88
CA VAL A 20 -4.37 -1.93 -9.47
C VAL A 20 -5.48 -1.50 -10.43
N GLY A 21 -6.04 -2.45 -11.18
CA GLY A 21 -7.03 -2.19 -12.23
C GLY A 21 -8.30 -3.04 -12.17
N LEU A 22 -8.58 -3.69 -11.03
CA LEU A 22 -9.80 -4.46 -10.85
C LEU A 22 -11.03 -3.53 -10.79
N GLU A 23 -12.13 -3.97 -11.40
CA GLU A 23 -13.42 -3.28 -11.26
C GLU A 23 -13.92 -3.35 -9.81
N ASP A 24 -14.70 -2.35 -9.39
CA ASP A 24 -15.30 -2.24 -8.05
C ASP A 24 -14.30 -2.17 -6.87
N VAL A 25 -13.04 -1.83 -7.15
CA VAL A 25 -11.99 -1.61 -6.16
C VAL A 25 -11.43 -0.18 -6.29
N SER A 26 -11.37 0.52 -5.16
CA SER A 26 -10.70 1.81 -5.03
C SER A 26 -9.27 1.59 -4.53
N TYR A 27 -8.31 2.21 -5.22
CA TYR A 27 -6.89 2.05 -4.94
C TYR A 27 -6.27 3.31 -4.33
N PHE A 28 -5.46 3.12 -3.30
CA PHE A 28 -4.79 4.21 -2.61
C PHE A 28 -3.31 3.89 -2.37
N TYR A 29 -2.51 4.93 -2.15
CA TYR A 29 -1.14 4.80 -1.70
C TYR A 29 -0.84 5.66 -0.47
N HIS A 30 0.15 5.23 0.30
CA HIS A 30 0.69 5.96 1.45
C HIS A 30 2.21 5.91 1.44
N VAL A 31 2.86 7.08 1.49
CA VAL A 31 4.33 7.18 1.53
C VAL A 31 4.80 7.28 2.98
N THR A 32 5.68 6.38 3.39
CA THR A 32 6.14 6.28 4.78
C THR A 32 7.62 5.91 4.88
N PRO A 33 8.36 6.47 5.86
CA PRO A 33 9.71 6.01 6.20
C PRO A 33 9.71 4.82 7.18
N GLU A 34 8.54 4.42 7.67
CA GLU A 34 8.40 3.31 8.63
C GLU A 34 8.59 1.94 7.95
N ASP A 35 8.78 0.90 8.76
CA ASP A 35 9.00 -0.48 8.27
C ASP A 35 7.76 -0.99 7.50
N PRO A 36 7.85 -1.13 6.17
CA PRO A 36 6.71 -1.52 5.35
C PRO A 36 6.31 -2.99 5.56
N GLU A 37 7.25 -3.85 5.97
CA GLU A 37 6.96 -5.24 6.26
C GLU A 37 6.08 -5.34 7.50
N GLN A 38 6.38 -4.54 8.51
CA GLN A 38 5.56 -4.48 9.72
C GLN A 38 4.18 -3.89 9.45
N ILE A 39 4.08 -2.90 8.56
CA ILE A 39 2.78 -2.36 8.11
C ILE A 39 1.96 -3.44 7.40
N CYS A 40 2.56 -4.25 6.52
CA CYS A 40 1.86 -5.36 5.87
C CYS A 40 1.39 -6.41 6.89
N GLU A 41 2.15 -6.64 7.97
CA GLU A 41 1.83 -7.63 9.00
C GLU A 41 0.74 -7.16 9.97
N GLU A 42 0.80 -5.91 10.42
CA GLU A 42 0.00 -5.37 11.52
C GLU A 42 -1.11 -4.40 11.07
N GLY A 43 -1.00 -3.84 9.86
CA GLY A 43 -1.90 -2.84 9.32
C GLY A 43 -1.30 -1.43 9.34
N LEU A 44 -1.98 -0.50 8.66
CA LEU A 44 -1.58 0.91 8.64
C LEU A 44 -2.32 1.68 9.73
N PHE A 45 -1.61 2.05 10.80
CA PHE A 45 -2.19 2.74 11.95
C PHE A 45 -2.38 4.24 11.71
N LEU A 46 -3.54 4.76 12.13
CA LEU A 46 -3.98 6.13 11.86
C LEU A 46 -4.42 6.86 13.13
N LEU A 47 -4.28 8.19 13.10
CA LEU A 47 -4.81 9.09 14.14
C LEU A 47 -6.28 9.42 13.95
N GLU A 48 -6.72 9.52 12.69
CA GLU A 48 -8.07 9.95 12.33
C GLU A 48 -8.79 8.84 11.58
N ASN A 49 -10.12 8.79 11.76
CA ASN A 49 -10.99 7.89 11.00
C ASN A 49 -11.35 8.47 9.62
N ARG A 50 -10.33 8.77 8.80
CA ARG A 50 -10.49 9.34 7.46
C ARG A 50 -9.36 8.86 6.55
N LEU A 51 -9.67 8.18 5.45
CA LEU A 51 -8.64 7.71 4.50
C LEU A 51 -7.81 8.88 3.97
N SER A 52 -8.48 9.94 3.55
CA SER A 52 -7.84 11.14 2.98
C SER A 52 -6.90 11.89 3.94
N SER A 53 -6.84 11.55 5.23
CA SER A 53 -5.89 12.17 6.16
C SER A 53 -4.47 11.62 5.99
N THR A 54 -4.32 10.45 5.34
CA THR A 54 -3.06 9.71 5.30
C THR A 54 -2.77 9.06 3.94
N THR A 55 -3.81 8.78 3.15
CA THR A 55 -3.68 8.12 1.85
C THR A 55 -4.09 9.06 0.73
N ILE A 56 -3.55 8.78 -0.45
CA ILE A 56 -3.89 9.46 -1.70
C ILE A 56 -4.43 8.39 -2.65
N GLU A 57 -5.50 8.70 -3.38
CA GLU A 57 -6.01 7.80 -4.42
C GLU A 57 -4.94 7.63 -5.52
N ILE A 58 -4.72 6.41 -6.00
CA ILE A 58 -3.71 6.15 -7.03
C ILE A 58 -4.12 6.91 -8.31
N PRO A 59 -3.32 7.90 -8.77
CA PRO A 59 -3.65 8.62 -9.99
C PRO A 59 -3.32 7.77 -11.23
N GLN A 60 -3.96 8.08 -12.35
CA GLN A 60 -3.68 7.41 -13.64
C GLN A 60 -2.20 7.46 -14.01
N GLU A 61 -1.50 8.56 -13.68
CA GLU A 61 -0.05 8.71 -13.93
C GLU A 61 0.77 7.62 -13.22
N PHE A 62 0.35 7.19 -12.04
CA PHE A 62 1.02 6.11 -11.30
C PHE A 62 0.73 4.74 -11.93
N ILE A 63 -0.48 4.54 -12.46
CA ILE A 63 -0.87 3.32 -13.20
C ILE A 63 -0.10 3.23 -14.52
N ASP A 64 0.09 4.36 -15.20
CA ASP A 64 0.69 4.41 -16.52
C ASP A 64 2.22 4.22 -16.47
N ASP A 65 2.89 4.81 -15.48
CA ASP A 65 4.34 4.71 -15.27
C ASP A 65 4.68 4.59 -13.76
N PRO A 66 4.56 3.38 -13.18
CA PRO A 66 4.78 3.17 -11.76
C PRO A 66 6.21 3.41 -11.30
N ILE A 67 7.19 3.24 -12.18
CA ILE A 67 8.61 3.43 -11.86
C ILE A 67 8.90 4.91 -11.70
N THR A 68 8.60 5.71 -12.73
CA THR A 68 8.88 7.15 -12.71
C THR A 68 8.08 7.84 -11.61
N PHE A 69 6.81 7.45 -11.41
CA PHE A 69 5.99 8.00 -10.33
C PHE A 69 6.60 7.71 -8.95
N SER A 70 6.97 6.45 -8.69
CA SER A 70 7.56 6.05 -7.40
C SER A 70 8.88 6.77 -7.11
N LEU A 71 9.71 6.96 -8.13
CA LEU A 71 10.94 7.74 -8.01
C LEU A 71 10.66 9.24 -7.77
N GLY A 72 9.61 9.78 -8.39
CA GLY A 72 9.15 11.16 -8.19
C GLY A 72 8.68 11.43 -6.75
N GLU A 73 7.98 10.48 -6.13
CA GLU A 73 7.50 10.57 -4.74
C GLU A 73 8.64 10.64 -3.70
N ARG A 74 9.87 10.25 -4.07
CA ARG A 74 11.07 10.44 -3.24
C ARG A 74 11.42 11.92 -3.05
N GLY A 75 10.99 12.77 -3.99
CA GLY A 75 11.42 14.16 -4.11
C GLY A 75 12.94 14.31 -4.27
N ASP A 76 13.44 15.54 -4.16
CA ASP A 76 14.88 15.84 -4.21
C ASP A 76 15.62 15.39 -2.93
N GLY A 77 15.57 14.10 -2.59
CA GLY A 77 16.32 13.50 -1.48
C GLY A 77 15.65 13.56 -0.10
N TYR A 78 14.40 14.03 0.01
CA TYR A 78 13.70 14.15 1.30
C TYR A 78 13.15 12.83 1.84
N ARG A 79 12.94 11.84 0.97
CA ARG A 79 12.31 10.55 1.29
C ARG A 79 13.12 9.37 0.76
N GLU A 80 14.45 9.46 0.77
CA GLU A 80 15.34 8.46 0.15
C GLU A 80 15.17 7.03 0.68
N ASN A 81 14.61 6.85 1.88
CA ASN A 81 14.32 5.56 2.51
C ASN A 81 12.81 5.30 2.68
N ALA A 82 11.96 6.02 1.95
CA ALA A 82 10.52 5.82 2.07
C ALA A 82 10.05 4.65 1.21
N SER A 83 9.07 3.92 1.72
CA SER A 83 8.31 2.94 0.97
C SER A 83 6.93 3.51 0.62
N ILE A 84 6.37 3.04 -0.49
CA ILE A 84 5.01 3.34 -0.90
C ILE A 84 4.15 2.13 -0.56
N ILE A 85 3.28 2.26 0.44
CA ILE A 85 2.28 1.24 0.78
C ILE A 85 1.14 1.35 -0.22
N LEU A 86 0.75 0.21 -0.82
CA LEU A 86 -0.35 0.10 -1.77
C LEU A 86 -1.57 -0.52 -1.10
N LEU A 87 -2.73 0.09 -1.32
CA LEU A 87 -4.01 -0.29 -0.74
C LEU A 87 -5.02 -0.59 -1.84
N GLY A 88 -5.77 -1.66 -1.67
CA GLY A 88 -6.91 -2.02 -2.50
C GLY A 88 -8.11 -2.27 -1.60
N ILE A 89 -9.18 -1.50 -1.80
CA ILE A 89 -10.36 -1.53 -0.95
C ILE A 89 -11.60 -1.66 -1.85
N PRO A 90 -12.48 -2.66 -1.64
CA PRO A 90 -13.72 -2.75 -2.40
C PRO A 90 -14.55 -1.49 -2.18
N ASP A 91 -15.18 -0.99 -3.23
CA ASP A 91 -15.90 0.30 -3.21
C ASP A 91 -16.98 0.36 -2.11
N GLU A 92 -17.65 -0.76 -1.87
CA GLU A 92 -18.64 -0.91 -0.80
C GLU A 92 -18.05 -0.76 0.62
N ASN A 93 -16.76 -1.06 0.77
CA ASN A 93 -16.03 -1.07 2.03
C ASN A 93 -15.21 0.21 2.26
N VAL A 94 -15.03 1.08 1.27
CA VAL A 94 -14.21 2.32 1.39
C VAL A 94 -14.59 3.16 2.63
N LYS A 95 -15.89 3.25 2.96
CA LYS A 95 -16.36 4.01 4.13
C LYS A 95 -16.08 3.35 5.48
N TYR A 96 -15.73 2.07 5.48
CA TYR A 96 -15.54 1.22 6.67
C TYR A 96 -14.14 0.60 6.75
N ALA A 97 -13.28 0.88 5.77
CA ALA A 97 -11.94 0.31 5.68
C ALA A 97 -11.02 0.69 6.85
N ILE A 98 -11.40 1.74 7.60
CA ILE A 98 -10.72 2.15 8.81
C ILE A 98 -11.46 1.59 10.02
N GLU A 99 -10.76 0.75 10.76
CA GLU A 99 -11.25 0.14 11.98
C GLU A 99 -10.70 0.86 13.21
N LYS A 100 -11.42 0.76 14.33
CA LYS A 100 -10.91 1.23 15.61
C LYS A 100 -9.81 0.29 16.10
N ASN A 101 -8.65 0.84 16.43
CA ASN A 101 -7.55 0.08 16.97
C ASN A 101 -7.76 -0.15 18.48
N TYR A 102 -7.90 -1.44 18.86
CA TYR A 102 -8.00 -1.85 20.26
C TYR A 102 -6.70 -2.43 20.81
N VAL A 103 -5.66 -2.52 19.99
CA VAL A 103 -4.38 -3.15 20.32
C VAL A 103 -3.30 -2.09 20.39
N LYS A 104 -2.48 -2.10 21.44
CA LYS A 104 -1.32 -1.21 21.49
C LYS A 104 -0.37 -1.58 20.35
N PRO A 105 -0.04 -0.69 19.41
CA PRO A 105 0.93 -1.00 18.37
C PRO A 105 2.26 -1.39 19.00
N ARG A 106 3.00 -2.25 18.30
CA ARG A 106 4.42 -2.44 18.62
C ARG A 106 5.18 -1.17 18.23
N SER A 107 6.38 -1.02 18.78
CA SER A 107 7.20 0.19 18.91
C SER A 107 7.60 0.95 17.62
N TRP A 108 7.07 0.60 16.45
CA TRP A 108 7.36 1.29 15.18
C TRP A 108 6.53 2.54 14.99
N ASN A 109 5.33 2.61 15.59
CA ASN A 109 4.54 3.84 15.56
C ASN A 109 4.94 4.73 16.76
N ASN A 110 5.57 5.88 16.49
CA ASN A 110 5.94 6.88 17.50
C ASN A 110 4.75 7.63 18.13
N ILE A 111 3.52 7.28 17.75
CA ILE A 111 2.29 7.85 18.27
C ILE A 111 1.88 7.10 19.54
N GLU A 112 1.65 7.83 20.64
CA GLU A 112 1.39 7.24 21.97
C GLU A 112 0.21 6.25 22.03
N PHE A 113 -0.76 6.32 21.12
CA PHE A 113 -1.71 5.25 20.79
C PHE A 113 -2.51 5.65 19.53
N PRO A 114 -2.23 5.14 18.32
CA PRO A 114 -3.10 5.39 17.17
C PRO A 114 -4.48 4.78 17.43
N GLU A 115 -5.51 5.59 17.25
CA GLU A 115 -6.90 5.20 17.54
C GLU A 115 -7.51 4.30 16.48
N TYR A 116 -6.92 4.27 15.28
CA TYR A 116 -7.48 3.58 14.12
C TYR A 116 -6.43 2.77 13.36
N VAL A 117 -6.90 1.85 12.53
CA VAL A 117 -6.06 0.99 11.69
C VAL A 117 -6.78 0.68 10.38
N ILE A 118 -6.03 0.65 9.27
CA ILE A 118 -6.45 -0.04 8.05
C ILE A 118 -5.89 -1.46 8.15
N PRO A 119 -6.75 -2.49 8.17
CA PRO A 119 -6.33 -3.88 8.30
C PRO A 119 -5.34 -4.33 7.20
N PRO A 120 -4.44 -5.27 7.51
CA PRO A 120 -3.57 -5.94 6.53
C PRO A 120 -4.29 -6.46 5.28
N THR A 121 -5.55 -6.86 5.41
CA THR A 121 -6.35 -7.43 4.31
C THR A 121 -6.65 -6.46 3.19
N TYR A 122 -6.53 -5.15 3.44
CA TYR A 122 -6.64 -4.10 2.41
C TYR A 122 -5.28 -3.61 1.90
N ILE A 123 -4.17 -4.14 2.42
CA ILE A 123 -2.82 -3.76 2.01
C ILE A 123 -2.35 -4.75 0.96
N ILE A 124 -2.27 -4.31 -0.29
CA ILE A 124 -1.77 -5.10 -1.44
C ILE A 124 -0.32 -5.49 -1.21
N GLY A 125 0.47 -4.54 -0.71
CA GLY A 125 1.91 -4.67 -0.60
C GLY A 125 2.58 -3.32 -0.50
N TYR A 126 3.86 -3.26 -0.87
CA TYR A 126 4.62 -2.02 -0.89
C TYR A 126 5.68 -1.99 -1.98
N ILE A 127 6.01 -0.78 -2.43
CA ILE A 127 7.15 -0.51 -3.29
C ILE A 127 8.28 0.06 -2.43
N ASP A 128 9.43 -0.62 -2.42
CA ASP A 128 10.68 -0.07 -1.90
C ASP A 128 11.25 0.87 -2.96
N THR A 129 11.23 2.17 -2.70
CA THR A 129 11.65 3.18 -3.70
C THR A 129 13.17 3.25 -3.89
N SER A 130 13.95 2.61 -3.00
CA SER A 130 15.41 2.52 -3.06
C SER A 130 15.85 1.41 -4.00
N THR A 131 15.20 0.25 -3.92
CA THR A 131 15.49 -0.93 -4.76
C THR A 131 14.61 -1.01 -5.99
N VAL A 132 13.52 -0.23 -6.03
CA VAL A 132 12.50 -0.28 -7.08
C VAL A 132 11.95 -1.71 -7.19
N GLU A 133 11.60 -2.27 -6.03
CA GLU A 133 11.01 -3.61 -5.87
C GLU A 133 9.58 -3.47 -5.32
N LEU A 134 8.63 -4.16 -5.95
CA LEU A 134 7.30 -4.40 -5.41
C LEU A 134 7.33 -5.69 -4.57
N THR A 135 6.88 -5.62 -3.32
CA THR A 135 6.66 -6.79 -2.46
C THR A 135 5.18 -6.92 -2.15
N LEU A 136 4.60 -8.08 -2.48
CA LEU A 136 3.18 -8.36 -2.22
C LEU A 136 2.95 -8.85 -0.80
N ASN A 137 1.80 -8.47 -0.23
CA ASN A 137 1.35 -8.87 1.08
C ASN A 137 0.53 -10.16 0.98
N GLU A 138 0.98 -11.24 1.63
CA GLU A 138 0.28 -12.53 1.64
C GLU A 138 -1.07 -12.50 2.39
N LYS A 139 -1.32 -11.46 3.18
CA LYS A 139 -2.60 -11.26 3.89
C LYS A 139 -3.62 -10.47 3.08
N TYR A 140 -3.25 -9.95 1.92
CA TYR A 140 -4.17 -9.23 1.05
C TYR A 140 -5.24 -10.20 0.54
N ASP A 141 -6.47 -9.98 0.95
CA ASP A 141 -7.56 -10.95 0.82
C ASP A 141 -8.68 -10.39 -0.08
N LEU A 142 -8.29 -9.84 -1.23
CA LEU A 142 -9.19 -9.55 -2.35
C LEU A 142 -8.97 -10.50 -3.53
N LEU A 143 -7.98 -11.40 -3.42
CA LEU A 143 -7.52 -12.30 -4.50
C LEU A 143 -8.08 -13.72 -4.41
N GLU A 144 -8.93 -14.06 -3.43
CA GLU A 144 -9.57 -15.39 -3.39
C GLU A 144 -10.56 -15.64 -4.57
N GLU A 145 -10.85 -14.65 -5.43
CA GLU A 145 -11.71 -14.80 -6.61
C GLU A 145 -11.05 -14.55 -7.98
N THR A 146 -9.73 -14.33 -8.07
CA THR A 146 -9.03 -14.30 -9.37
C THR A 146 -8.43 -15.68 -9.69
N PRO A 147 -8.97 -16.44 -10.66
CA PRO A 147 -8.33 -17.66 -11.10
C PRO A 147 -7.05 -17.29 -11.85
N TYR A 148 -5.89 -17.53 -11.23
CA TYR A 148 -4.62 -17.55 -11.96
C TYR A 148 -4.73 -18.57 -13.11
N ILE A 149 -4.54 -18.10 -14.35
CA ILE A 149 -4.52 -18.88 -15.59
C ILE A 149 -3.28 -19.78 -15.63
#